data_AF-A0AAU6WIT4-F1
#
_entry.id   AF-A0AAU6WIT4-F1
#
_cell.length_a   1.000
_cell.length_b   1.000
_cell.length_c   1.000
_cell.angle_alpha   90.00
_cell.angle_beta   90.00
_cell.angle_gamma   90.00
#
_symmetry.space_group_name_H-M   'P 1'
#
loop_
_entity.id
_entity.type
_entity.pdbx_description
1 polymer ?
#
loop_
_entity_poly.entity_id
_entity_poly.type
_entity_poly.pdbx_seq_one_letter_code
_entity_poly.pdbx_strand_id
1 'polypeptide(L)' 'MSDLPAQAQRLLQLGIEHQGLQPGGGAQILQLVDPDGNRVVLSSVVA' A
#
# COMPACT_ATOMS: atom_id res chain seq x y z
N MET A 1 -3.63 12.93 -7.66
CA MET A 1 -2.96 12.45 -6.44
C MET A 1 -3.72 11.24 -5.95
N SER A 2 -3.06 10.10 -5.81
CA SER A 2 -3.67 8.87 -5.28
C SER A 2 -3.67 8.93 -3.75
N ASP A 3 -4.84 8.84 -3.14
CA ASP A 3 -5.00 8.75 -1.68
C ASP A 3 -4.64 7.32 -1.23
N LEU A 4 -3.37 7.15 -0.84
CA LEU A 4 -2.82 5.88 -0.39
C LEU A 4 -3.51 5.33 0.87
N PRO A 5 -3.84 6.14 1.89
CA PRO A 5 -4.73 5.73 2.99
C PRO A 5 -6.06 5.14 2.55
N ALA A 6 -6.78 5.81 1.63
CA ALA A 6 -8.05 5.30 1.13
C ALA A 6 -7.91 3.96 0.39
N GLN A 7 -6.81 3.77 -0.35
CA GLN A 7 -6.49 2.50 -1.00
C GLN A 7 -6.17 1.39 0.01
N ALA A 8 -5.40 1.68 1.06
CA ALA A 8 -5.12 0.71 2.13
C ALA A 8 -6.41 0.21 2.78
N GLN A 9 -7.33 1.13 3.10
CA GLN A 9 -8.62 0.74 3.68
C GLN A 9 -9.47 -0.10 2.72
N ARG A 10 -9.46 0.21 1.42
CA ARG A 10 -10.13 -0.59 0.40
C ARG A 10 -9.54 -2.00 0.28
N LEU A 11 -8.22 -2.16 0.40
CA LEU A 11 -7.57 -3.46 0.34
C LEU A 11 -8.00 -4.35 1.53
N LEU A 12 -8.05 -3.79 2.74
CA LEU A 12 -8.60 -4.50 3.91
C LEU A 12 -10.06 -4.93 3.70
N GLN A 13 -10.90 -4.06 3.13
CA GLN A 13 -12.30 -4.39 2.83
C GLN A 13 -12.45 -5.52 1.80
N LEU A 14 -11.47 -5.68 0.91
CA LEU A 14 -11.41 -6.76 -0.08
C LEU A 14 -10.76 -8.03 0.47
N GLY A 15 -10.36 -8.06 1.75
CA GLY A 15 -9.66 -9.20 2.36
C GLY A 15 -8.21 -9.35 1.90
N ILE A 16 -7.62 -8.31 1.30
CA ILE A 16 -6.20 -8.30 0.93
C ILE A 16 -5.40 -7.86 2.15
N GLU A 17 -4.67 -8.80 2.73
CA GLU A 17 -3.83 -8.54 3.89
C GLU A 17 -2.63 -7.65 3.53
N HIS A 18 -2.31 -6.74 4.44
CA HIS A 18 -1.11 -5.92 4.36
C HIS A 18 -0.70 -5.47 5.76
N GLN A 19 0.56 -5.08 5.92
CA GLN A 19 1.10 -4.64 7.21
C GLN A 19 0.77 -3.17 7.55
N GLY A 20 -0.13 -2.56 6.78
CA GLY A 20 -0.50 -1.15 6.92
C GLY A 20 0.54 -0.22 6.30
N LEU A 21 0.26 1.08 6.41
CA LEU A 21 1.14 2.12 5.86
C LEU A 21 2.46 2.16 6.62
N GLN A 22 3.56 2.32 5.88
CA GLN A 22 4.91 2.38 6.42
C GLN A 22 5.64 3.60 5.85
N PRO A 23 6.61 4.17 6.58
CA PRO A 23 7.52 5.15 6.00
C PRO A 23 8.45 4.50 4.97
N GLY A 24 8.71 5.15 3.84
CA GLY A 24 9.64 4.67 2.82
C GLY A 24 9.93 5.70 1.73
N GLY A 25 11.20 5.84 1.34
CA GLY A 25 11.61 6.72 0.22
C GLY A 25 11.23 8.20 0.40
N GLY A 26 11.12 8.67 1.65
CA GLY A 26 10.67 10.04 1.95
C GLY A 26 9.14 10.25 1.94
N ALA A 27 8.35 9.20 1.73
CA ALA A 27 6.89 9.25 1.70
C ALA A 27 6.27 8.09 2.52
N GLN A 28 4.94 7.95 2.42
CA GLN A 28 4.24 6.75 2.87
C GLN A 28 4.16 5.72 1.75
N ILE A 29 4.33 4.45 2.12
CA ILE A 29 4.20 3.31 1.23
C ILE A 29 3.25 2.27 1.83
N LEU A 30 2.68 1.43 0.97
CA LEU A 30 1.95 0.22 1.36
C LEU A 30 2.63 -0.98 0.71
N GLN A 31 3.05 -1.94 1.52
CA GLN A 31 3.66 -3.18 1.05
C GLN A 31 2.63 -4.31 1.10
N LEU A 32 2.53 -5.05 0.01
CA LEU A 32 1.68 -6.25 -0.11
C LEU A 32 2.43 -7.39 -0.80
N VAL A 33 1.87 -8.59 -0.66
CA VAL A 33 2.32 -9.79 -1.36
C VAL A 33 1.20 -10.21 -2.28
N ASP A 34 1.48 -10.32 -3.57
CA ASP A 34 0.50 -10.85 -4.52
C ASP A 34 0.35 -12.38 -4.36
N PRO A 35 -0.67 -13.01 -4.97
CA PRO A 35 -0.87 -14.45 -4.85
C PRO A 35 0.29 -15.32 -5.35
N ASP A 36 1.14 -14.79 -6.23
CA ASP A 36 2.32 -15.48 -6.77
C ASP A 36 3.54 -15.35 -5.83
N GLY A 37 3.43 -14.56 -4.76
CA GLY A 37 4.49 -14.30 -3.80
C GLY A 37 5.38 -13.11 -4.16
N ASN A 38 5.04 -12.34 -5.20
CA ASN A 38 5.80 -11.13 -5.53
C ASN A 38 5.50 -10.02 -4.53
N ARG A 39 6.54 -9.27 -4.16
CA ARG A 39 6.39 -8.08 -3.33
C ARG A 39 6.01 -6.89 -4.20
N VAL A 40 4.84 -6.30 -3.91
CA VAL A 40 4.35 -5.08 -4.56
C VAL A 40 4.38 -3.93 -3.56
N VAL A 41 4.84 -2.77 -4.01
CA VAL A 41 4.91 -1.55 -3.21
C VAL A 41 4.08 -0.47 -3.89
N LEU A 42 3.05 0.00 -3.19
CA LEU A 42 2.29 1.19 -3.61
C LEU A 42 2.88 2.41 -2.90
N SER A 43 3.11 3.48 -3.65
CA SER A 43 3.59 4.75 -3.13
C SER A 43 2.73 5.89 -3.64
N SER A 44 2.61 6.95 -2.83
CA SER A 44 2.04 8.22 -3.25
C SER A 44 3.17 9.22 -3.43
N VAL A 45 3.18 9.91 -4.57
CA VAL A 45 4.02 11.10 -4.74
C VAL A 45 3.36 12.23 -3.94
N VAL A 46 3.99 12.68 -2.86
CA VAL A 46 3.62 13.95 -2.23
C VAL A 46 4.23 15.03 -3.13
N ALA A 47 3.38 15.70 -3.91
CA ALA A 47 3.78 16.86 -4.70
C ALA A 47 4.04 18.05 -3.77
#